data_AF-A0A015JX93-F1
#
_entry.id   AF-A0A015JX93-F1
#
_cell.length_a   1.000
_cell.length_b   1.000
_cell.length_c   1.000
_cell.angle_alpha   90.00
_cell.angle_beta   90.00
_cell.angle_gamma   90.00
#
_symmetry.space_group_name_H-M   'P 1'
#
loop_
_entity.id
_entity.type
_entity.pdbx_description
1 polymer ?
#
loop_
_entity_poly.entity_id
_entity_poly.type
_entity_poly.pdbx_seq_one_letter_code
_entity_poly.pdbx_strand_id
1 'polypeptide(L)'
;MSEVISTIIKEREKIGFLLSPKSKIIALSVAYPQYGLADKYEKKNIYEGNNNVISSCPKLEFNTPLRNFVKGVVYFEDNKDVTVPYSWVRVTGRDYAETYQEQILYKGASILRVNVTELPFILYSLLVIDWSDFKLSKSLYISEGAYGYLKEQDYDYLIDYSSFKRLLVTAD
;
A
#
# COMPACT_ATOMS: atom_id res chain seq x y z
N MET A 1 5.32 18.09 8.58
CA MET A 1 4.99 17.21 7.44
C MET A 1 6.31 16.78 6.81
N SER A 2 6.54 15.50 6.53
CA SER A 2 7.80 15.02 5.93
C SER A 2 8.09 15.77 4.62
N GLU A 3 9.35 16.12 4.37
CA GLU A 3 9.80 16.83 3.15
C GLU A 3 9.39 16.11 1.86
N VAL A 4 9.36 14.77 1.90
CA VAL A 4 8.85 13.92 0.80
C VAL A 4 7.39 14.22 0.50
N ILE A 5 6.55 14.31 1.54
CA ILE A 5 5.11 14.58 1.39
C ILE A 5 4.90 15.99 0.82
N SER A 6 5.65 16.99 1.32
CA SER A 6 5.59 18.35 0.79
C SER A 6 5.95 18.41 -0.70
N THR A 7 6.97 17.66 -1.10
CA THR A 7 7.40 17.58 -2.52
C THR A 7 6.33 16.90 -3.39
N ILE A 8 5.69 15.85 -2.88
CA ILE A 8 4.57 15.18 -3.56
C ILE A 8 3.38 16.11 -3.73
N ILE A 9 3.02 16.89 -2.70
CA ILE A 9 1.90 17.86 -2.77
C ILE A 9 2.21 18.97 -3.78
N LYS A 10 3.49 19.37 -3.90
CA LYS A 10 3.93 20.37 -4.89
C LYS A 10 3.75 19.86 -6.31
N GLU A 11 4.06 18.59 -6.57
CA GLU A 11 3.93 17.96 -7.89
C GLU A 11 2.59 17.23 -8.07
N ARG A 12 1.60 17.51 -7.21
CA ARG A 12 0.34 16.75 -7.12
C ARG A 12 -0.42 16.64 -8.44
N GLU A 13 -0.39 17.65 -9.29
CA GLU A 13 -1.10 17.59 -10.57
C GLU A 13 -0.51 16.50 -11.45
N LYS A 14 0.82 16.50 -11.64
CA LYS A 14 1.54 15.51 -12.46
C LYS A 14 1.40 14.11 -11.89
N ILE A 15 1.55 13.97 -10.57
CA ILE A 15 1.42 12.68 -9.88
C ILE A 15 -0.04 12.20 -9.94
N GLY A 16 -1.00 13.11 -9.83
CA GLY A 16 -2.44 12.83 -9.92
C GLY A 16 -2.84 12.29 -11.29
N PHE A 17 -2.22 12.76 -12.39
CA PHE A 17 -2.40 12.17 -13.71
C PHE A 17 -1.97 10.70 -13.78
N LEU A 18 -0.92 10.32 -13.05
CA LEU A 18 -0.47 8.92 -12.97
C LEU A 18 -1.40 8.08 -12.06
N LEU A 19 -1.77 8.63 -10.90
CA LEU A 19 -2.58 7.95 -9.89
C LEU A 19 -4.05 7.83 -10.27
N SER A 20 -4.60 8.75 -11.02
CA SER A 20 -6.01 8.73 -11.38
C SER A 20 -6.22 9.51 -12.68
N PRO A 21 -5.95 8.92 -13.86
CA PRO A 21 -5.98 9.65 -15.13
C PRO A 21 -7.26 10.44 -15.40
N LYS A 22 -8.39 9.93 -14.90
CA LYS A 22 -9.71 10.57 -15.04
C LYS A 22 -9.89 11.80 -14.14
N SER A 23 -9.54 11.69 -12.86
CA SER A 23 -9.77 12.74 -11.86
C SER A 23 -8.56 13.62 -11.57
N LYS A 24 -7.35 13.16 -11.92
CA LYS A 24 -6.05 13.87 -11.82
C LYS A 24 -5.69 14.29 -10.39
N ILE A 25 -6.16 13.52 -9.41
CA ILE A 25 -5.98 13.76 -7.97
C ILE A 25 -5.04 12.73 -7.37
N ILE A 26 -4.34 13.09 -6.30
CA ILE A 26 -3.39 12.22 -5.60
C ILE A 26 -4.06 11.46 -4.45
N ALA A 27 -5.29 10.97 -4.64
CA ALA A 27 -6.16 10.25 -3.69
C ALA A 27 -5.65 10.14 -2.23
N LEU A 28 -5.42 11.29 -1.58
CA LEU A 28 -5.06 11.43 -0.18
C LEU A 28 -6.31 11.12 0.62
N SER A 29 -6.49 9.84 0.90
CA SER A 29 -7.71 9.34 1.47
C SER A 29 -7.85 9.77 2.91
N VAL A 30 -9.05 10.20 3.25
CA VAL A 30 -9.43 10.43 4.63
C VAL A 30 -10.04 9.15 5.17
N ALA A 31 -9.42 8.54 6.17
CA ALA A 31 -10.11 7.50 6.93
C ALA A 31 -11.25 8.16 7.72
N TYR A 32 -12.49 7.75 7.51
CA TYR A 32 -13.63 8.12 8.35
C TYR A 32 -14.09 6.86 9.09
N PRO A 33 -13.52 6.56 10.28
CA PRO A 33 -13.83 5.33 11.02
C PRO A 33 -15.32 5.23 11.37
N GLN A 34 -15.97 6.37 11.62
CA GLN A 34 -17.39 6.43 12.01
C GLN A 34 -18.35 6.01 10.90
N TYR A 35 -17.97 6.12 9.62
CA TYR A 35 -18.86 5.84 8.49
C TYR A 35 -18.34 4.72 7.57
N GLY A 36 -17.18 4.12 7.87
CA GLY A 36 -16.58 3.04 7.08
C GLY A 36 -16.18 3.44 5.65
N LEU A 37 -16.30 4.72 5.29
CA LEU A 37 -16.07 5.24 3.95
C LEU A 37 -14.84 6.13 3.95
N ALA A 38 -13.83 5.75 3.19
CA ALA A 38 -12.69 6.62 2.92
C ALA A 38 -13.05 7.62 1.81
N ASP A 39 -12.67 8.90 1.97
CA ASP A 39 -12.75 9.87 0.87
C ASP A 39 -11.68 9.57 -0.18
N LYS A 40 -11.95 8.60 -1.06
CA LYS A 40 -11.02 8.15 -2.10
C LYS A 40 -10.78 9.19 -3.20
N TYR A 41 -11.56 10.27 -3.22
CA TYR A 41 -11.57 11.24 -4.31
C TYR A 41 -11.24 12.66 -3.87
N GLU A 42 -10.66 12.83 -2.67
CA GLU A 42 -10.20 14.13 -2.15
C GLU A 42 -11.28 15.20 -2.09
N LYS A 43 -12.56 14.82 -2.03
CA LYS A 43 -13.68 15.78 -2.02
C LYS A 43 -13.62 16.74 -0.83
N LYS A 44 -12.97 16.34 0.26
CA LYS A 44 -12.86 17.10 1.51
C LYS A 44 -11.46 17.68 1.78
N ASN A 45 -10.51 17.50 0.87
CA ASN A 45 -9.16 18.05 1.04
C ASN A 45 -9.06 19.42 0.36
N ILE A 46 -8.51 20.40 1.08
CA ILE A 46 -8.21 21.73 0.58
C ILE A 46 -6.70 21.87 0.52
N TYR A 47 -6.17 22.24 -0.63
CA TYR A 47 -4.75 22.46 -0.83
C TYR A 47 -4.44 23.96 -0.68
N GLU A 48 -3.72 24.32 0.38
CA GLU A 48 -3.27 25.70 0.57
C GLU A 48 -1.84 25.86 0.02
N GLY A 49 -1.74 26.56 -1.10
CA GLY A 49 -0.49 26.75 -1.82
C GLY A 49 0.07 25.43 -2.38
N ASN A 50 1.39 25.26 -2.26
CA ASN A 50 2.10 24.14 -2.88
C ASN A 50 2.46 23.01 -1.91
N ASN A 51 2.36 23.20 -0.59
CA ASN A 51 2.95 22.27 0.38
C ASN A 51 1.97 21.84 1.48
N ASN A 52 0.79 22.47 1.59
CA ASN A 52 -0.14 22.21 2.69
C ASN A 52 -1.44 21.57 2.20
N VAL A 53 -1.92 20.61 2.98
CA VAL A 53 -3.25 19.99 2.85
C VAL A 53 -4.00 20.22 4.14
N ILE A 54 -5.15 20.89 4.03
CA ILE A 54 -6.15 20.98 5.08
C ILE A 54 -7.19 19.90 4.79
N SER A 55 -7.41 19.03 5.77
CA SER A 55 -8.42 17.99 5.67
C SER A 55 -9.35 18.06 6.88
N SER A 56 -10.64 17.78 6.67
CA SER A 56 -11.62 17.74 7.76
C SER A 56 -11.42 16.55 8.70
N CYS A 57 -10.46 15.67 8.42
CA CYS A 57 -10.14 14.53 9.26
C CYS A 57 -8.74 14.63 9.86
N PRO A 58 -8.58 14.25 11.13
CA PRO A 58 -7.29 14.27 11.80
C PRO A 58 -6.29 13.22 11.28
N LYS A 59 -6.74 12.22 10.50
CA LYS A 59 -5.88 11.15 9.97
C LYS A 59 -5.99 11.03 8.46
N LEU A 60 -4.94 11.49 7.78
CA LEU A 60 -4.72 11.25 6.37
C LEU A 60 -4.13 9.85 6.18
N GLU A 61 -4.66 9.14 5.21
CA GLU A 61 -4.16 7.85 4.75
C GLU A 61 -3.84 7.91 3.27
N PHE A 62 -2.76 7.26 2.87
CA PHE A 62 -2.46 7.08 1.46
C PHE A 62 -3.16 5.83 0.94
N ASN A 63 -3.81 5.96 -0.22
CA ASN A 63 -4.25 4.77 -0.96
C ASN A 63 -3.05 3.87 -1.28
N THR A 64 -3.31 2.62 -1.67
CA THR A 64 -2.25 1.63 -1.86
C THR A 64 -1.12 2.08 -2.79
N PRO A 65 -1.37 2.60 -4.01
CA PRO A 65 -0.30 3.04 -4.90
C PRO A 65 0.46 4.26 -4.39
N LEU A 66 -0.22 5.26 -3.84
CA LEU A 66 0.46 6.43 -3.27
C LEU A 66 1.29 6.06 -2.04
N ARG A 67 0.80 5.16 -1.19
CA ARG A 67 1.55 4.63 -0.04
C ARG A 67 2.82 3.93 -0.49
N ASN A 68 2.72 3.13 -1.56
CA ASN A 68 3.84 2.43 -2.17
C ASN A 68 4.89 3.43 -2.69
N PHE A 69 4.45 4.46 -3.40
CA PHE A 69 5.30 5.53 -3.90
C PHE A 69 5.99 6.34 -2.79
N VAL A 70 5.23 6.84 -1.80
CA VAL A 70 5.76 7.59 -0.65
C VAL A 70 6.83 6.78 0.09
N LYS A 71 6.55 5.50 0.37
CA LYS A 71 7.53 4.60 1.01
C LYS A 71 8.80 4.46 0.18
N GLY A 72 8.68 4.28 -1.14
CA GLY A 72 9.84 4.15 -2.03
C GLY A 72 10.76 5.37 -1.96
N VAL A 73 10.19 6.58 -1.95
CA VAL A 73 10.96 7.83 -1.87
C VAL A 73 11.56 8.03 -0.48
N VAL A 74 10.80 7.80 0.60
CA VAL A 74 11.34 7.90 1.97
C VAL A 74 12.51 6.95 2.18
N TYR A 75 12.38 5.70 1.76
CA TYR A 75 13.46 4.72 1.89
C TYR A 75 14.67 5.04 1.00
N PHE A 76 14.47 5.69 -0.15
CA PHE A 76 15.57 6.21 -0.95
C PHE A 76 16.35 7.29 -0.20
N GLU A 77 15.66 8.25 0.44
CA GLU A 77 16.31 9.28 1.24
C GLU A 77 17.07 8.66 2.43
N ASP A 78 16.45 7.74 3.16
CA ASP A 78 17.09 7.02 4.27
C ASP A 78 18.32 6.23 3.81
N ASN A 79 18.28 5.57 2.65
CA ASN A 79 19.42 4.83 2.10
C ASN A 79 20.59 5.74 1.71
N LYS A 80 20.36 7.04 1.50
CA LYS A 80 21.40 8.04 1.20
C LYS A 80 21.95 8.72 2.45
N ASP A 81 21.20 8.67 3.55
CA ASP A 81 21.63 9.23 4.82
C ASP A 81 22.65 8.30 5.48
N VAL A 82 23.91 8.76 5.52
CA VAL A 82 25.03 8.03 6.15
C VAL A 82 24.87 7.81 7.65
N THR A 83 23.95 8.53 8.30
CA THR A 83 23.63 8.36 9.72
C THR A 83 22.68 7.19 9.96
N VAL A 84 22.01 6.68 8.92
CA VAL A 84 21.14 5.51 8.99
C VAL A 84 22.00 4.24 8.84
N PRO A 85 22.11 3.40 9.89
CA PRO A 85 23.05 2.27 9.92
C PRO A 85 22.52 1.01 9.19
N TYR A 86 21.48 1.16 8.38
CA TYR A 86 20.82 0.06 7.68
C TYR A 86 20.31 0.53 6.32
N SER A 87 19.94 -0.44 5.46
CA SER A 87 19.27 -0.15 4.20
C SER A 87 17.90 -0.80 4.17
N TRP A 88 16.96 -0.14 3.50
CA TRP A 88 15.61 -0.65 3.33
C TRP A 88 15.54 -1.67 2.19
N VAL A 89 15.00 -2.85 2.50
CA VAL A 89 14.49 -3.81 1.52
C VAL A 89 12.99 -3.92 1.70
N ARG A 90 12.25 -3.90 0.59
CA ARG A 90 10.79 -4.01 0.63
C ARG A 90 10.36 -5.42 0.32
N VAL A 91 9.66 -6.04 1.26
CA VAL A 91 9.04 -7.36 1.05
C VAL A 91 7.53 -7.18 1.00
N THR A 92 6.90 -7.61 -0.09
CA THR A 92 5.44 -7.50 -0.28
C THR A 92 4.90 -8.68 -1.09
N GLY A 93 3.61 -8.98 -0.98
CA GLY A 93 2.99 -10.05 -1.78
C GLY A 93 3.04 -9.75 -3.28
N ARG A 94 3.16 -10.79 -4.11
CA ARG A 94 3.16 -10.71 -5.59
C ARG A 94 1.86 -10.13 -6.16
N ASP A 95 0.78 -10.06 -5.41
CA ASP A 95 -0.44 -9.33 -5.76
C ASP A 95 -0.21 -7.81 -5.89
N TYR A 96 0.94 -7.31 -5.44
CA TYR A 96 1.38 -5.92 -5.66
C TYR A 96 2.39 -5.78 -6.81
N ALA A 97 2.79 -6.88 -7.47
CA ALA A 97 3.74 -6.91 -8.59
C ALA A 97 3.04 -6.62 -9.92
N GLU A 98 2.31 -5.49 -9.98
CA GLU A 98 1.53 -5.11 -11.14
C GLU A 98 2.02 -3.81 -11.75
N THR A 99 1.94 -3.74 -13.08
CA THR A 99 2.35 -2.62 -13.93
C THR A 99 1.88 -1.27 -13.39
N TYR A 100 0.64 -1.20 -12.88
CA TYR A 100 0.08 0.06 -12.41
C TYR A 100 0.82 0.61 -11.18
N GLN A 101 1.10 -0.24 -10.18
CA GLN A 101 1.81 0.18 -8.98
C GLN A 101 3.26 0.55 -9.27
N GLU A 102 3.94 -0.25 -10.10
CA GLU A 102 5.32 0.01 -10.48
C GLU A 102 5.46 1.28 -11.33
N GLN A 103 4.55 1.52 -12.27
CA GLN A 103 4.58 2.76 -13.05
C GLN A 103 4.40 3.98 -12.16
N ILE A 104 3.51 3.94 -11.17
CA ILE A 104 3.32 5.05 -10.24
C ILE A 104 4.59 5.27 -9.41
N LEU A 105 5.23 4.21 -8.92
CA LEU A 105 6.49 4.32 -8.19
C LEU A 105 7.61 4.92 -9.05
N TYR A 106 7.92 4.32 -10.21
CA TYR A 106 9.07 4.72 -11.01
C TYR A 106 8.86 6.05 -11.74
N LYS A 107 7.68 6.26 -12.36
CA LYS A 107 7.38 7.55 -13.02
C LYS A 107 7.20 8.66 -11.98
N GLY A 108 6.59 8.36 -10.83
CA GLY A 108 6.46 9.30 -9.71
C GLY A 108 7.82 9.73 -9.20
N ALA A 109 8.73 8.77 -8.95
CA ALA A 109 10.10 9.06 -8.54
C ALA A 109 10.84 9.93 -9.56
N SER A 110 10.69 9.61 -10.85
CA SER A 110 11.27 10.41 -11.94
C SER A 110 10.73 11.86 -11.96
N ILE A 111 9.43 12.07 -11.74
CA ILE A 111 8.84 13.42 -11.61
C ILE A 111 9.48 14.19 -10.45
N LEU A 112 9.76 13.51 -9.34
CA LEU A 112 10.44 14.09 -8.19
C LEU A 112 11.96 14.20 -8.34
N ARG A 113 12.51 13.83 -9.51
CA ARG A 113 13.96 13.79 -9.79
C ARG A 113 14.74 12.84 -8.88
N VAL A 114 14.07 11.82 -8.34
CA VAL A 114 14.70 10.71 -7.63
C VAL A 114 15.31 9.77 -8.65
N ASN A 115 16.55 9.32 -8.40
CA ASN A 115 17.19 8.33 -9.25
C ASN A 115 16.52 6.96 -9.04
N VAL A 116 15.78 6.50 -10.04
CA VAL A 116 15.00 5.24 -9.96
C VAL A 116 15.89 4.01 -9.74
N THR A 117 17.17 4.05 -10.12
CA THR A 117 18.11 2.93 -9.91
C THR A 117 18.58 2.82 -8.46
N GLU A 118 18.38 3.86 -7.67
CA GLU A 118 18.72 3.93 -6.24
C GLU A 118 17.50 3.70 -5.34
N LEU A 119 16.31 3.49 -5.93
CA LEU A 119 15.14 3.10 -5.15
C LEU A 119 15.36 1.76 -4.44
N PRO A 120 14.69 1.52 -3.30
CA PRO A 120 14.82 0.28 -2.55
C PRO A 120 14.46 -0.93 -3.38
N PHE A 121 15.23 -2.01 -3.20
CA PHE A 121 14.91 -3.30 -3.80
C PHE A 121 13.55 -3.82 -3.30
N ILE A 122 12.71 -4.26 -4.23
CA ILE A 122 11.39 -4.85 -3.93
C ILE A 122 11.45 -6.36 -4.20
N LEU A 123 11.31 -7.14 -3.13
CA LEU A 123 11.11 -8.57 -3.18
C LEU A 123 9.62 -8.89 -3.10
N TYR A 124 9.10 -9.44 -4.19
CA TYR A 124 7.73 -9.93 -4.25
C TYR A 124 7.66 -11.37 -3.76
N SER A 125 7.02 -11.59 -2.61
CA SER A 125 6.79 -12.92 -2.07
C SER A 125 5.70 -13.66 -2.85
N LEU A 126 5.80 -14.98 -2.90
CA LEU A 126 4.77 -15.82 -3.51
C LEU A 126 3.42 -15.62 -2.81
N LEU A 127 2.34 -15.82 -3.58
CA LEU A 127 0.99 -15.84 -3.04
C LEU A 127 0.72 -17.20 -2.41
N VAL A 128 0.02 -17.19 -1.28
CA VAL A 128 -0.61 -18.41 -0.76
C VAL A 128 -1.88 -18.63 -1.57
N ILE A 129 -1.94 -19.76 -2.27
CA ILE A 129 -3.02 -20.16 -3.17
C ILE A 129 -3.63 -21.48 -2.72
N ASP A 130 -4.87 -21.76 -3.12
CA ASP A 130 -5.48 -23.08 -2.96
C ASP A 130 -5.21 -24.01 -4.15
N TRP A 131 -5.79 -25.22 -4.10
CA TRP A 131 -5.66 -26.25 -5.14
C TRP A 131 -6.19 -25.81 -6.52
N SER A 132 -7.00 -24.76 -6.57
CA SER A 132 -7.57 -24.20 -7.80
C SER A 132 -6.75 -23.03 -8.36
N ASP A 133 -5.54 -22.81 -7.84
CA ASP A 133 -4.65 -21.67 -8.14
C ASP A 133 -5.24 -20.30 -7.76
N PHE A 134 -6.28 -20.26 -6.91
CA PHE A 134 -6.85 -19.02 -6.43
C PHE A 134 -6.14 -18.54 -5.15
N LYS A 135 -5.82 -17.25 -5.12
CA LYS A 135 -5.27 -16.59 -3.94
C LYS A 135 -6.23 -16.71 -2.75
N LEU A 136 -5.72 -17.20 -1.62
CA LEU A 136 -6.43 -17.16 -0.36
C LEU A 136 -6.57 -15.69 0.09
N SER A 137 -7.80 -15.19 0.21
CA SER A 137 -8.05 -13.78 0.58
C SER A 137 -9.17 -13.63 1.60
N LYS A 138 -8.94 -12.79 2.64
CA LYS A 138 -9.91 -12.45 3.70
C LYS A 138 -11.27 -12.02 3.16
N SER A 139 -11.32 -11.29 2.06
CA SER A 139 -12.57 -10.85 1.43
C SER A 139 -13.39 -11.99 0.85
N LEU A 140 -12.76 -13.07 0.37
CA LEU A 140 -13.47 -14.27 -0.06
C LEU A 140 -14.06 -15.01 1.14
N TYR A 141 -13.37 -15.12 2.28
CA TYR A 141 -13.93 -15.73 3.50
C TYR A 141 -15.20 -15.07 4.04
N ILE A 142 -15.43 -13.79 3.71
CA ILE A 142 -16.62 -13.07 4.17
C ILE A 142 -17.85 -13.44 3.31
N SER A 143 -17.65 -13.96 2.10
CA SER A 143 -18.77 -14.56 1.36
C SER A 143 -19.14 -15.91 1.98
N GLU A 144 -20.42 -16.08 2.33
CA GLU A 144 -20.93 -17.30 2.95
C GLU A 144 -20.53 -18.54 2.13
N GLY A 145 -19.83 -19.48 2.76
CA GLY A 145 -19.44 -20.76 2.17
C GLY A 145 -18.06 -20.81 1.48
N ALA A 146 -17.36 -19.68 1.33
CA ALA A 146 -16.03 -19.70 0.75
C ALA A 146 -15.06 -20.53 1.61
N TYR A 147 -14.26 -21.37 0.94
CA TYR A 147 -13.26 -22.25 1.56
C TYR A 147 -13.84 -23.28 2.55
N GLY A 148 -15.15 -23.56 2.51
CA GLY A 148 -15.78 -24.59 3.37
C GLY A 148 -15.08 -25.95 3.27
N TYR A 149 -14.63 -26.31 2.06
CA TYR A 149 -13.88 -27.54 1.80
C TYR A 149 -12.57 -27.65 2.60
N LEU A 150 -11.90 -26.55 2.94
CA LEU A 150 -10.68 -26.59 3.78
C LEU A 150 -11.04 -26.92 5.22
N LYS A 151 -12.17 -26.39 5.72
CA LYS A 151 -12.66 -26.68 7.06
C LYS A 151 -13.17 -28.12 7.18
N GLU A 152 -13.82 -28.64 6.14
CA GLU A 152 -14.27 -30.05 6.07
C GLU A 152 -13.13 -31.06 6.11
N GLN A 153 -11.91 -30.63 5.76
CA GLN A 153 -10.71 -31.46 5.71
C GLN A 153 -9.69 -31.13 6.81
N ASP A 154 -10.09 -30.43 7.87
CA ASP A 154 -9.22 -30.01 8.98
C ASP A 154 -8.01 -29.11 8.57
N TYR A 155 -8.13 -28.40 7.45
CA TYR A 155 -7.16 -27.43 6.94
C TYR A 155 -7.54 -25.97 7.23
N ASP A 156 -8.41 -25.72 8.21
CA ASP A 156 -8.87 -24.38 8.57
C ASP A 156 -7.75 -23.45 9.06
N TYR A 157 -6.62 -24.02 9.52
CA TYR A 157 -5.44 -23.28 9.92
C TYR A 157 -4.72 -22.54 8.79
N LEU A 158 -4.92 -22.91 7.52
CA LEU A 158 -4.32 -22.22 6.37
C LEU A 158 -4.92 -20.82 6.13
N ILE A 159 -5.94 -20.48 6.91
CA ILE A 159 -7.12 -19.73 6.48
C ILE A 159 -7.61 -18.86 7.66
N ASP A 160 -7.52 -19.41 8.87
CA ASP A 160 -7.71 -18.72 10.14
C ASP A 160 -6.43 -18.77 11.00
N TYR A 161 -5.94 -17.59 11.39
CA TYR A 161 -4.74 -17.47 12.23
C TYR A 161 -4.95 -18.04 13.63
N SER A 162 -6.17 -17.99 14.17
CA SER A 162 -6.43 -18.52 15.51
C SER A 162 -6.32 -20.04 15.53
N SER A 163 -6.85 -20.72 14.52
CA SER A 163 -6.66 -22.16 14.29
C SER A 163 -5.19 -22.52 14.08
N PHE A 164 -4.46 -21.75 13.25
CA PHE A 164 -3.00 -21.94 13.08
C PHE A 164 -2.23 -21.85 14.40
N LYS A 165 -2.51 -20.83 15.20
CA LYS A 165 -1.84 -20.62 16.48
C LYS A 165 -2.11 -21.77 17.46
N ARG A 166 -3.34 -22.31 17.49
CA ARG A 166 -3.68 -23.47 18.33
C ARG A 166 -2.87 -24.71 17.95
N LEU A 167 -2.72 -24.98 16.65
CA LEU A 167 -1.92 -26.11 16.17
C LEU A 167 -0.45 -26.03 16.61
N LEU A 168 0.15 -24.84 16.55
CA LEU A 168 1.53 -24.65 16.99
C LEU A 168 1.71 -24.93 18.49
N VAL A 169 0.73 -24.59 19.31
CA VAL A 169 0.79 -24.81 20.77
C VAL A 169 0.58 -26.29 21.14
N THR A 170 -0.12 -27.05 20.30
CA THR A 170 -0.35 -28.50 20.51
C THR A 170 0.76 -29.39 19.92
N ALA A 171 1.71 -28.80 19.19
CA ALA A 171 2.82 -29.52 18.56
C ALA A 171 4.07 -29.61 19.46
N ASP A 172 4.06 -28.95 20.62
CA ASP A 172 5.05 -29.05 21.71
C ASP A 172 4.51 -29.97 22.83
#